data_AF-A0A0F4U0W5-F1
#
_entry.id   AF-A0A0F4U0W5-F1
#
_cell.length_a   1.000
_cell.length_b   1.000
_cell.length_c   1.000
_cell.angle_alpha   90.00
_cell.angle_beta   90.00
_cell.angle_gamma   90.00
#
_symmetry.space_group_name_H-M   'P 1'
#
loop_
_entity.id
_entity.type
_entity.pdbx_description
1 polymer ?
#
loop_
_entity_poly.entity_id
_entity_poly.type
_entity_poly.pdbx_seq_one_letter_code
_entity_poly.pdbx_strand_id
1 'polypeptide(L)'
;MYNSTGLSFIATMKIHGRSVIVESERLLTRSLPSVPTKLHFQFFSGHYMISVVDGEYAGKDIDSPDSGYLQVSDSSNVFDLMSAESRVVTLNDFSEDVQYIYLRTIDWYRVQQEFAGEDAFDDQDVEYNFILAVPRLDKKGNGTYLAMEEGAWRYRRLDAPDTTIYAPIELTIEKRGVAR
;
A
#
# COMPACT_ATOMS: atom_id res chain seq x y z
N MET A 1 -7.70 -21.79 -15.36
CA MET A 1 -7.44 -20.35 -15.50
C MET A 1 -8.46 -19.61 -14.65
N TYR A 2 -8.04 -18.97 -13.57
CA TYR A 2 -8.94 -18.08 -12.82
C TYR A 2 -9.28 -16.88 -13.72
N ASN A 3 -10.56 -16.55 -13.83
CA ASN A 3 -11.03 -15.41 -14.61
C ASN A 3 -10.51 -14.13 -13.95
N SER A 4 -9.41 -13.58 -14.46
CA SER A 4 -8.73 -12.40 -13.89
C SER A 4 -9.66 -11.19 -13.80
N THR A 5 -10.54 -11.01 -14.79
CA THR A 5 -11.56 -9.96 -14.80
C THR A 5 -12.53 -10.11 -13.64
N GLY A 6 -12.95 -11.33 -13.30
CA GLY A 6 -13.92 -11.58 -12.22
C GLY A 6 -13.41 -11.23 -10.81
N LEU A 7 -12.09 -11.17 -10.64
CA LEU A 7 -11.43 -10.86 -9.36
C LEU A 7 -10.83 -9.44 -9.31
N SER A 8 -10.88 -8.71 -10.43
CA SER A 8 -10.37 -7.35 -10.55
C SER A 8 -11.46 -6.34 -10.19
N PHE A 9 -11.07 -5.22 -9.58
CA PHE A 9 -12.02 -4.22 -9.08
C PHE A 9 -11.41 -2.82 -9.02
N ILE A 10 -12.28 -1.80 -8.98
CA ILE A 10 -11.90 -0.40 -8.70
C ILE A 10 -12.29 -0.10 -7.26
N ALA A 11 -11.39 0.52 -6.52
CA ALA A 11 -11.61 0.94 -5.14
C ALA A 11 -10.86 2.24 -4.81
N THR A 12 -11.26 2.85 -3.70
CA THR A 12 -10.50 3.89 -3.01
C THR A 12 -9.95 3.34 -1.70
N MET A 13 -8.88 3.95 -1.19
CA MET A 13 -8.25 3.55 0.08
C MET A 13 -8.35 4.67 1.11
N LYS A 14 -8.54 4.28 2.36
CA LYS A 14 -8.29 5.13 3.53
C LYS A 14 -7.37 4.43 4.52
N ILE A 15 -6.60 5.22 5.24
CA ILE A 15 -5.78 4.77 6.36
C ILE A 15 -6.10 5.71 7.53
N HIS A 16 -6.47 5.16 8.69
CA HIS A 16 -6.91 5.94 9.86
C HIS A 16 -7.98 7.01 9.53
N GLY A 17 -8.94 6.65 8.67
CA GLY A 17 -10.03 7.54 8.24
C GLY A 17 -9.63 8.63 7.24
N ARG A 18 -8.35 8.72 6.83
CA ARG A 18 -7.85 9.69 5.85
C ARG A 18 -7.75 9.08 4.47
N SER A 19 -8.22 9.81 3.45
CA SER A 19 -8.12 9.41 2.04
C SER A 19 -6.66 9.23 1.63
N VAL A 20 -6.36 8.10 0.99
CA VAL A 20 -5.11 7.93 0.25
C VAL A 20 -5.24 8.67 -1.08
N ILE A 21 -4.23 9.48 -1.38
CA ILE A 21 -4.13 10.24 -2.62
C ILE A 21 -2.75 10.05 -3.25
N VAL A 22 -2.66 10.36 -4.54
CA VAL A 22 -1.39 10.50 -5.26
C VAL A 22 -1.06 11.98 -5.40
N GLU A 23 0.14 12.35 -4.95
CA GLU A 23 0.68 13.70 -5.10
C GLU A 23 2.20 13.66 -5.21
N SER A 24 2.76 14.49 -6.10
CA SER A 24 4.19 14.50 -6.38
C SER A 24 4.73 13.08 -6.60
N GLU A 25 3.98 12.32 -7.40
CA GLU A 25 4.19 10.90 -7.72
C GLU A 25 4.11 9.91 -6.54
N ARG A 26 3.77 10.32 -5.32
CA ARG A 26 3.76 9.43 -4.14
C ARG A 26 2.35 9.16 -3.62
N LEU A 27 2.17 7.97 -3.06
CA LEU A 27 0.96 7.63 -2.31
C LEU A 27 1.12 8.12 -0.87
N LEU A 28 0.17 8.95 -0.44
CA LEU A 28 0.18 9.56 0.88
C LEU A 28 -1.24 9.84 1.38
N THR A 29 -1.35 10.19 2.65
CA THR A 29 -2.58 10.77 3.25
C THR A 29 -2.28 12.17 3.77
N ARG A 30 -3.27 13.07 3.76
CA ARG A 30 -3.15 14.42 4.33
C ARG A 30 -4.00 14.60 5.59
N SER A 31 -3.63 15.58 6.41
CA SER A 31 -4.42 16.02 7.57
C SER A 31 -5.76 16.65 7.16
N LEU A 32 -5.79 17.37 6.04
CA LEU A 32 -7.00 17.97 5.48
C LEU A 32 -7.79 16.98 4.60
N PRO A 33 -9.14 17.05 4.61
CA PRO A 33 -9.96 16.24 3.73
C PRO A 33 -9.55 16.39 2.26
N SER A 34 -9.32 15.27 1.60
CA SER A 34 -8.90 15.19 0.20
C SER A 34 -9.76 14.18 -0.55
N VAL A 35 -9.97 14.43 -1.85
CA VAL A 35 -10.67 13.48 -2.73
C VAL A 35 -9.76 12.25 -2.90
N PRO A 36 -10.23 11.03 -2.56
CA PRO A 36 -9.40 9.84 -2.65
C PRO A 36 -9.06 9.51 -4.10
N THR A 37 -7.84 9.01 -4.33
CA THR A 37 -7.46 8.49 -5.65
C THR A 37 -8.18 7.18 -5.92
N LYS A 38 -8.79 7.08 -7.10
CA LYS A 38 -9.38 5.82 -7.58
C LYS A 38 -8.30 4.91 -8.13
N LEU A 39 -8.28 3.68 -7.63
CA LEU A 39 -7.28 2.68 -7.96
C LEU A 39 -7.96 1.45 -8.57
N HIS A 40 -7.36 0.92 -9.63
CA HIS A 40 -7.73 -0.35 -10.22
C HIS A 40 -6.82 -1.44 -9.66
N PHE A 41 -7.42 -2.42 -9.00
CA PHE A 41 -6.79 -3.63 -8.50
C PHE A 41 -6.98 -4.72 -9.53
N GLN A 42 -6.02 -4.86 -10.44
CA GLN A 42 -6.04 -5.88 -11.50
C GLN A 42 -5.47 -7.20 -10.97
N PHE A 43 -6.30 -8.22 -10.91
CA PHE A 43 -5.88 -9.55 -10.47
C PHE A 43 -5.06 -10.28 -11.55
N PHE A 44 -3.86 -10.74 -11.18
CA PHE A 44 -2.94 -11.46 -12.04
C PHE A 44 -2.19 -12.53 -11.23
N SER A 45 -2.30 -13.79 -11.67
CA SER A 45 -1.52 -14.91 -11.12
C SER A 45 -1.53 -15.07 -9.58
N GLY A 46 -2.64 -14.73 -8.92
CA GLY A 46 -2.77 -14.82 -7.46
C GLY A 46 -2.53 -13.49 -6.71
N HIS A 47 -2.06 -12.46 -7.42
CA HIS A 47 -1.70 -11.17 -6.86
C HIS A 47 -2.49 -10.03 -7.53
N TYR A 48 -2.31 -8.82 -7.05
CA TYR A 48 -2.91 -7.61 -7.60
C TYR A 48 -1.84 -6.64 -8.09
N MET A 49 -1.94 -6.25 -9.36
CA MET A 49 -1.27 -5.05 -9.85
C MET A 49 -2.22 -3.87 -9.62
N ILE A 50 -1.71 -2.78 -9.06
CA ILE A 50 -2.51 -1.62 -8.68
C ILE A 50 -2.16 -0.46 -9.61
N SER A 51 -3.15 0.21 -10.19
CA SER A 51 -2.93 1.36 -11.08
C SER A 51 -3.92 2.50 -10.83
N VAL A 52 -3.53 3.73 -11.15
CA VAL A 52 -4.41 4.90 -11.03
C VAL A 52 -5.45 4.93 -12.16
N VAL A 53 -6.71 5.19 -11.82
CA VAL A 53 -7.83 5.14 -12.79
C VAL A 53 -8.00 6.45 -13.55
N ASP A 54 -7.87 7.60 -12.88
CA ASP A 54 -8.18 8.92 -13.42
C ASP A 54 -7.19 10.01 -12.96
N GLY A 55 -7.33 11.21 -13.55
CA GLY A 55 -6.48 12.36 -13.25
C GLY A 55 -5.12 12.36 -13.97
N GLU A 56 -4.18 13.14 -13.44
CA GLU A 56 -2.85 13.37 -14.02
C GLU A 56 -2.04 12.06 -14.19
N TYR A 57 -2.17 11.14 -13.24
CA TYR A 57 -1.42 9.89 -13.21
C TYR A 57 -2.20 8.69 -13.77
N ALA A 58 -3.32 8.92 -14.47
CA ALA A 58 -4.16 7.85 -15.00
C ALA A 58 -3.37 6.83 -15.83
N GLY A 59 -3.57 5.55 -15.54
CA GLY A 59 -2.90 4.43 -16.20
C GLY A 59 -1.52 4.07 -15.66
N LYS A 60 -0.91 4.90 -14.80
CA LYS A 60 0.36 4.58 -14.11
C LYS A 60 0.12 3.53 -13.04
N ASP A 61 1.09 2.63 -12.88
CA ASP A 61 1.04 1.57 -11.89
C ASP A 61 1.65 2.04 -10.56
N ILE A 62 1.27 1.38 -9.46
CA ILE A 62 1.87 1.61 -8.15
C ILE A 62 3.06 0.68 -7.98
N ASP A 63 4.18 1.25 -7.59
CA ASP A 63 5.44 0.56 -7.38
C ASP A 63 6.05 0.95 -6.01
N SER A 64 6.98 0.13 -5.55
CA SER A 64 7.81 0.38 -4.38
C SER A 64 9.29 0.22 -4.75
N PRO A 65 9.94 1.29 -5.25
CA PRO A 65 11.37 1.25 -5.54
C PRO A 65 12.18 1.16 -4.23
N ASP A 66 13.51 1.05 -4.36
CA ASP A 66 14.42 0.86 -3.22
C ASP A 66 14.37 1.97 -2.15
N SER A 67 13.74 3.12 -2.45
CA SER A 67 13.44 4.17 -1.46
C SER A 67 12.35 3.77 -0.47
N GLY A 68 11.61 2.68 -0.71
CA GLY A 68 10.57 2.15 0.15
C GLY A 68 9.25 2.91 0.10
N TYR A 69 9.17 4.07 -0.54
CA TYR A 69 7.90 4.79 -0.74
C TYR A 69 7.04 4.10 -1.79
N LEU A 70 5.72 4.03 -1.57
CA LEU A 70 4.80 3.71 -2.66
C LEU A 70 4.63 4.93 -3.56
N GLN A 71 4.84 4.74 -4.85
CA GLN A 71 4.79 5.79 -5.85
C GLN A 71 4.18 5.30 -7.15
N VAL A 72 3.70 6.23 -7.96
CA VAL A 72 3.32 5.92 -9.34
C VAL A 72 4.59 5.72 -10.18
N SER A 73 4.53 4.78 -11.11
CA SER A 73 5.66 4.38 -11.93
C SER A 73 5.19 3.83 -13.27
N ASP A 74 6.11 3.79 -14.24
CA ASP A 74 5.96 3.01 -15.47
C ASP A 74 6.32 1.53 -15.28
N SER A 75 6.91 1.20 -14.13
CA SER A 75 7.12 -0.18 -13.68
C SER A 75 5.96 -0.60 -12.77
N SER A 76 5.68 -1.89 -12.74
CA SER A 76 4.59 -2.44 -11.94
C SER A 76 5.15 -3.35 -10.86
N ASN A 77 4.72 -3.14 -9.62
CA ASN A 77 4.85 -4.15 -8.57
C ASN A 77 3.52 -4.92 -8.44
N VAL A 78 3.58 -6.10 -7.83
CA VAL A 78 2.39 -6.87 -7.50
C VAL A 78 2.27 -7.04 -5.99
N PHE A 79 1.02 -6.98 -5.53
CA PHE A 79 0.65 -6.91 -4.14
C PHE A 79 -0.30 -8.04 -3.78
N ASP A 80 -0.11 -8.62 -2.60
CA ASP A 80 -1.11 -9.41 -1.91
C ASP A 80 -2.01 -8.49 -1.08
N LEU A 81 -3.32 -8.74 -1.16
CA LEU A 81 -4.26 -8.27 -0.15
C LEU A 81 -4.27 -9.29 0.99
N MET A 82 -4.12 -8.82 2.22
CA MET A 82 -3.98 -9.67 3.41
C MET A 82 -5.10 -9.35 4.41
N SER A 83 -5.64 -10.38 5.07
CA SER A 83 -6.53 -10.21 6.23
C SER A 83 -5.76 -9.87 7.52
N ALA A 84 -6.46 -9.57 8.60
CA ALA A 84 -5.88 -9.37 9.94
C ALA A 84 -5.12 -10.60 10.45
N GLU A 85 -5.56 -11.80 10.06
CA GLU A 85 -4.90 -13.07 10.39
C GLU A 85 -3.74 -13.40 9.45
N SER A 86 -3.28 -12.43 8.64
CA SER A 86 -2.19 -12.60 7.68
C SER A 86 -2.45 -13.69 6.62
N ARG A 87 -3.71 -13.90 6.24
CA ARG A 87 -4.11 -14.75 5.11
C ARG A 87 -4.21 -13.90 3.83
N VAL A 88 -3.72 -14.40 2.70
CA VAL A 88 -3.97 -13.78 1.39
C VAL A 88 -5.47 -13.87 1.08
N VAL A 89 -6.08 -12.75 0.73
CA VAL A 89 -7.49 -12.62 0.39
C VAL A 89 -7.65 -12.08 -1.03
N THR A 90 -8.79 -12.39 -1.63
CA THR A 90 -9.18 -11.94 -2.96
C THR A 90 -10.53 -11.26 -2.90
N LEU A 91 -10.97 -10.66 -4.01
CA LEU A 91 -12.31 -10.06 -4.12
C LEU A 91 -13.45 -11.02 -3.72
N ASN A 92 -13.28 -12.34 -3.91
CA ASN A 92 -14.27 -13.34 -3.51
C ASN A 92 -14.42 -13.49 -2.00
N ASP A 93 -13.41 -13.10 -1.22
CA ASP A 93 -13.45 -13.10 0.23
C ASP A 93 -14.21 -11.87 0.78
N PHE A 94 -14.54 -10.88 -0.06
CA PHE A 94 -15.18 -9.63 0.36
C PHE A 94 -16.70 -9.72 0.24
N SER A 95 -17.37 -9.85 1.39
CA SER A 95 -18.84 -9.88 1.49
C SER A 95 -19.50 -8.51 1.40
N GLU A 96 -18.75 -7.45 1.68
CA GLU A 96 -19.23 -6.07 1.71
C GLU A 96 -18.39 -5.20 0.76
N ASP A 97 -18.87 -3.99 0.49
CA ASP A 97 -18.14 -3.02 -0.34
C ASP A 97 -17.09 -2.25 0.46
N VAL A 98 -17.13 -2.30 1.79
CA VAL A 98 -16.08 -1.77 2.65
C VAL A 98 -15.35 -2.93 3.31
N GLN A 99 -14.02 -2.96 3.20
CA GLN A 99 -13.19 -4.04 3.76
C GLN A 99 -11.89 -3.51 4.33
N TYR A 100 -11.51 -4.01 5.51
CA TYR A 100 -10.17 -3.79 6.05
C TYR A 100 -9.20 -4.85 5.52
N ILE A 101 -8.09 -4.40 4.97
CA ILE A 101 -6.99 -5.23 4.46
C ILE A 101 -5.63 -4.67 4.87
N TYR A 102 -4.60 -5.47 4.67
CA TYR A 102 -3.22 -5.03 4.63
C TYR A 102 -2.64 -5.31 3.24
N LEU A 103 -1.71 -4.51 2.78
CA LEU A 103 -0.98 -4.75 1.54
C LEU A 103 0.40 -5.33 1.82
N ARG A 104 0.86 -6.22 0.95
CA ARG A 104 2.22 -6.75 0.98
C ARG A 104 2.73 -6.93 -0.44
N THR A 105 3.96 -6.53 -0.75
CA THR A 105 4.58 -6.82 -2.04
C THR A 105 4.90 -8.32 -2.17
N ILE A 106 5.15 -8.80 -3.39
CA ILE A 106 5.58 -10.19 -3.63
C ILE A 106 6.93 -10.52 -2.96
N ASP A 107 7.78 -9.51 -2.75
CA ASP A 107 9.03 -9.61 -2.00
C ASP A 107 8.84 -9.61 -0.47
N TRP A 108 7.59 -9.76 -0.02
CA TRP A 108 7.19 -9.81 1.38
C TRP A 108 7.35 -8.49 2.14
N TYR A 109 7.45 -7.36 1.42
CA TYR A 109 7.50 -6.04 2.05
C TYR A 109 6.09 -5.62 2.42
N ARG A 110 5.86 -5.52 3.72
CA ARG A 110 4.55 -5.13 4.24
C ARG A 110 4.38 -3.64 4.11
N VAL A 111 3.20 -3.24 3.63
CA VAL A 111 2.84 -1.84 3.50
C VAL A 111 2.58 -1.24 4.87
N GLN A 112 3.20 -0.10 5.11
CA GLN A 112 3.27 0.63 6.36
C GLN A 112 2.90 2.08 6.12
N GLN A 113 2.59 2.79 7.19
CA GLN A 113 2.50 4.23 7.16
C GLN A 113 3.74 4.81 7.87
N GLU A 114 4.39 5.78 7.24
CA GLU A 114 5.39 6.60 7.90
C GLU A 114 4.67 7.57 8.83
N PHE A 115 4.79 7.35 10.14
CA PHE A 115 4.37 8.31 11.16
C PHE A 115 5.56 9.18 11.52
N ALA A 116 5.44 10.50 11.34
CA ALA A 116 6.34 11.45 11.97
C ALA A 116 5.89 11.65 13.44
N GLY A 117 6.33 10.78 14.35
CA GLY A 117 5.95 10.83 15.78
C GLY A 117 4.82 9.86 16.18
N GLU A 118 4.67 9.60 17.49
CA GLU A 118 3.64 8.70 18.05
C GLU A 118 2.19 9.20 17.78
N ASP A 119 2.07 10.47 17.39
CA ASP A 119 0.84 11.24 17.29
C ASP A 119 0.71 11.93 15.92
N ALA A 120 1.35 11.43 14.85
CA ALA A 120 1.44 12.11 13.52
C ALA A 120 0.11 12.49 12.82
N PHE A 121 -1.05 12.16 13.39
CA PHE A 121 -2.36 12.68 12.97
C PHE A 121 -2.96 13.72 13.94
N ASP A 122 -2.52 13.74 15.19
CA ASP A 122 -2.82 14.73 16.21
C ASP A 122 -1.78 15.87 16.21
N ASP A 123 -0.58 15.63 15.68
CA ASP A 123 0.42 16.66 15.39
C ASP A 123 -0.02 17.47 14.17
N GLN A 124 -0.46 18.71 14.43
CA GLN A 124 -0.93 19.63 13.40
C GLN A 124 0.17 20.09 12.43
N ASP A 125 1.44 19.83 12.76
CA ASP A 125 2.58 20.21 11.93
C ASP A 125 2.87 19.17 10.82
N VAL A 126 2.25 17.98 10.88
CA VAL A 126 2.42 16.92 9.87
C VAL A 126 1.38 17.05 8.76
N GLU A 127 1.80 17.62 7.63
CA GLU A 127 0.93 17.80 6.46
C GLU A 127 0.65 16.49 5.71
N TYR A 128 1.59 15.54 5.76
CA TYR A 128 1.58 14.30 4.98
C TYR A 128 2.02 13.08 5.81
N ASN A 129 1.35 11.94 5.60
CA ASN A 129 1.86 10.63 6.01
C ASN A 129 2.04 9.75 4.76
N PHE A 130 3.26 9.26 4.54
CA PHE A 130 3.59 8.46 3.38
C PHE A 130 3.22 6.99 3.58
N ILE A 131 2.86 6.32 2.48
CA ILE A 131 2.67 4.87 2.47
C ILE A 131 3.97 4.23 1.98
N LEU A 132 4.49 3.29 2.75
CA LEU A 132 5.79 2.65 2.51
C LEU A 132 5.63 1.14 2.30
N ALA A 133 6.47 0.51 1.49
CA ALA A 133 6.73 -0.93 1.55
C ALA A 133 8.25 -1.18 1.66
N VAL A 134 8.74 -1.24 2.90
CA VAL A 134 10.18 -1.21 3.16
C VAL A 134 10.85 -2.57 2.94
N PRO A 135 11.95 -2.64 2.16
CA PRO A 135 12.74 -3.86 2.01
C PRO A 135 13.37 -4.34 3.33
N ARG A 136 12.92 -5.50 3.81
CA ARG A 136 13.46 -6.17 5.02
C ARG A 136 14.47 -7.27 4.75
N LEU A 137 14.66 -7.62 3.49
CA LEU A 137 15.64 -8.60 3.11
C LEU A 137 16.99 -7.91 2.93
N ASP A 138 18.04 -8.59 3.35
CA ASP A 138 19.41 -8.19 3.08
C ASP A 138 19.72 -8.37 1.59
N LYS A 139 19.20 -7.46 0.76
CA LYS A 139 19.49 -7.41 -0.68
C LYS A 139 20.99 -7.25 -0.95
N LYS A 140 21.76 -6.77 0.03
CA LYS A 140 23.19 -6.41 -0.10
C LYS A 140 24.14 -7.49 0.43
N GLY A 141 23.63 -8.55 1.07
CA GLY A 141 24.43 -9.63 1.68
C GLY A 141 25.28 -9.22 2.89
N ASN A 142 24.96 -8.11 3.56
CA ASN A 142 25.74 -7.56 4.69
C ASN A 142 25.15 -7.84 6.08
N GLY A 143 24.11 -8.68 6.18
CA GLY A 143 23.43 -9.03 7.42
C GLY A 143 22.51 -7.93 7.97
N THR A 144 22.20 -6.89 7.17
CA THR A 144 21.34 -5.77 7.59
C THR A 144 20.21 -5.50 6.61
N TYR A 145 19.12 -4.96 7.13
CA TYR A 145 17.96 -4.52 6.36
C TYR A 145 17.55 -3.10 6.71
N LEU A 146 16.79 -2.45 5.83
CA LEU A 146 16.30 -1.10 6.04
C LEU A 146 14.94 -1.13 6.77
N ALA A 147 14.75 -0.29 7.77
CA ALA A 147 13.49 -0.12 8.50
C ALA A 147 13.16 1.36 8.60
N MET A 148 11.87 1.70 8.60
CA MET A 148 11.40 3.02 9.01
C MET A 148 11.10 2.98 10.51
N GLU A 149 11.74 3.83 11.30
CA GLU A 149 11.59 3.90 12.74
C GLU A 149 11.62 5.35 13.21
N GLU A 150 10.59 5.77 13.96
CA GLU A 150 10.50 7.14 14.51
C GLU A 150 10.72 8.23 13.42
N GLY A 151 10.13 8.04 12.23
CA GLY A 151 10.27 8.99 11.11
C GLY A 151 11.66 9.02 10.46
N ALA A 152 12.50 8.01 10.69
CA ALA A 152 13.82 7.92 10.07
C ALA A 152 14.14 6.52 9.53
N TRP A 153 14.86 6.49 8.40
CA TRP A 153 15.43 5.28 7.84
C TRP A 153 16.58 4.77 8.71
N ARG A 154 16.45 3.54 9.24
CA ARG A 154 17.46 2.88 10.08
C ARG A 154 17.84 1.52 9.52
N TYR A 155 19.13 1.22 9.55
CA TYR A 155 19.62 -0.12 9.24
C TYR A 155 19.54 -1.00 10.50
N ARG A 156 18.88 -2.15 10.39
CA ARG A 156 18.75 -3.15 11.45
C ARG A 156 19.47 -4.43 11.07
N ARG A 157 19.90 -5.21 12.06
CA ARG A 157 20.45 -6.55 11.83
C ARG A 157 19.31 -7.54 11.56
N LEU A 158 19.57 -8.55 10.74
CA LEU A 158 18.58 -9.59 10.39
C LEU A 158 18.01 -10.36 11.59
N ASP A 159 18.74 -10.43 12.71
CA ASP A 159 18.33 -11.11 13.94
C ASP A 159 17.51 -10.21 14.88
N ALA A 160 17.35 -8.92 14.57
CA ALA A 160 16.52 -8.02 15.35
C ALA A 160 15.03 -8.40 15.21
N PRO A 161 14.24 -8.30 16.30
CA PRO A 161 12.80 -8.53 16.22
C PRO A 161 12.14 -7.54 15.26
N ASP A 162 11.16 -8.04 14.50
CA ASP A 162 10.36 -7.20 13.61
C ASP A 162 9.36 -6.38 14.44
N THR A 163 9.58 -5.07 14.53
CA THR A 163 8.73 -4.13 15.30
C THR A 163 7.78 -3.32 14.43
N THR A 164 7.56 -3.73 13.20
CA THR A 164 6.72 -2.95 12.29
C THR A 164 5.24 -3.07 12.54
N ILE A 165 4.59 -1.91 12.41
CA ILE A 165 3.15 -1.75 12.45
C ILE A 165 2.66 -1.59 11.00
N TYR A 166 1.83 -2.52 10.53
CA TYR A 166 1.26 -2.44 9.19
C TYR A 166 0.16 -1.39 9.14
N ALA A 167 0.01 -0.74 8.00
CA ALA A 167 -1.10 0.19 7.80
C ALA A 167 -2.40 -0.61 7.60
N PRO A 168 -3.39 -0.51 8.50
CA PRO A 168 -4.73 -1.03 8.21
C PRO A 168 -5.35 -0.15 7.12
N ILE A 169 -5.67 -0.74 5.98
CA ILE A 169 -6.27 -0.04 4.84
C ILE A 169 -7.75 -0.39 4.78
N GLU A 170 -8.59 0.64 4.89
CA GLU A 170 -10.00 0.55 4.56
C GLU A 170 -10.14 0.71 3.04
N LEU A 171 -10.50 -0.37 2.36
CA LEU A 171 -10.90 -0.33 0.96
C LEU A 171 -12.39 -0.04 0.85
N THR A 172 -12.75 0.93 0.01
CA THR A 172 -14.12 1.09 -0.48
C THR A 172 -14.18 0.68 -1.94
N ILE A 173 -14.82 -0.46 -2.21
CA ILE A 173 -14.99 -1.05 -3.52
C ILE A 173 -16.08 -0.28 -4.26
N GLU A 174 -15.72 0.34 -5.38
CA GLU A 174 -16.67 1.10 -6.22
C GLU A 174 -17.22 0.25 -7.37
N LYS A 175 -16.41 -0.67 -7.91
CA LYS A 175 -16.80 -1.49 -9.06
C LYS A 175 -16.09 -2.84 -9.04
N ARG A 176 -16.84 -3.93 -9.19
CA ARG A 176 -16.32 -5.31 -9.26
C ARG A 176 -16.28 -5.81 -10.70
N GLY A 177 -15.46 -6.82 -10.99
CA GLY A 177 -15.47 -7.52 -12.27
C GLY A 177 -14.92 -6.69 -13.43
N VAL A 178 -13.85 -5.92 -13.21
CA VAL A 178 -13.39 -4.90 -14.16
C VAL A 178 -12.25 -5.42 -15.03
N ALA A 179 -12.33 -5.20 -16.35
CA ALA A 179 -11.19 -5.37 -17.23
C ALA A 179 -10.40 -4.06 -17.29
N ARG A 180 -9.07 -4.13 -17.41
CA ARG A 180 -8.24 -2.94 -17.63
C ARG A 180 -8.58 -2.28 -18.97
#